data_AF-C0QPG1-F1
#
_entry.id   AF-C0QPG1-F1
#
_cell.length_a   1.000
_cell.length_b   1.000
_cell.length_c   1.000
_cell.angle_alpha   90.00
_cell.angle_beta   90.00
_cell.angle_gamma   90.00
#
_symmetry.space_group_name_H-M   'P 1'
#
loop_
_entity.id
_entity.type
_entity.pdbx_description
1 polymer ?
#
loop_
_entity_poly.entity_id
_entity_poly.type
_entity_poly.pdbx_seq_one_letter_code
_entity_poly.pdbx_strand_id
1 'polypeptide(L)'
;MKKGTILMVLGTALGAVGAYVAAKRKEEILQKLDEIQAMLKEAELTDKAKNLLSEVVDKLTTLVKREEELSEEEKRKALGEVEEKIKKLEEVVKSET
;
A
#
# COMPACT_ATOMS: atom_id res chain seq x y z
N MET A 1 7.04 -18.61 -4.08
CA MET A 1 6.27 -17.68 -4.94
C MET A 1 6.99 -17.38 -6.26
N LYS A 2 6.23 -17.14 -7.35
CA LYS A 2 6.78 -16.50 -8.56
C LYS A 2 6.87 -14.99 -8.30
N LYS A 3 8.01 -14.37 -8.63
CA LYS A 3 8.31 -12.94 -8.48
C LYS A 3 7.16 -11.99 -8.89
N GLY A 4 6.30 -12.43 -9.81
CA GLY A 4 5.15 -11.70 -10.32
C GLY A 4 4.10 -11.32 -9.27
N THR A 5 3.75 -12.19 -8.31
CA THR A 5 2.64 -11.89 -7.37
C THR A 5 3.00 -10.78 -6.39
N ILE A 6 4.24 -10.76 -5.90
CA ILE A 6 4.70 -9.73 -4.96
C ILE A 6 4.84 -8.37 -5.66
N LEU A 7 5.40 -8.37 -6.88
CA LEU A 7 5.51 -7.17 -7.71
C LEU A 7 4.13 -6.64 -8.13
N MET A 8 3.17 -7.53 -8.39
CA MET A 8 1.79 -7.13 -8.70
C MET A 8 1.13 -6.44 -7.51
N VAL A 9 1.28 -7.00 -6.30
CA VAL A 9 0.73 -6.41 -5.07
C VAL A 9 1.40 -5.05 -4.77
N LEU A 10 2.71 -4.94 -4.92
CA LEU A 10 3.46 -3.68 -4.80
C LEU A 10 3.00 -2.63 -5.82
N GLY A 11 2.87 -3.02 -7.09
CA GLY A 11 2.39 -2.14 -8.16
C GLY A 11 0.95 -1.68 -7.93
N THR A 12 0.11 -2.54 -7.34
CA THR A 12 -1.28 -2.18 -7.00
C THR A 12 -1.31 -1.20 -5.82
N ALA A 13 -0.46 -1.37 -4.80
CA ALA A 13 -0.33 -0.44 -3.69
C ALA A 13 0.18 0.94 -4.16
N LEU A 14 1.21 0.98 -5.01
CA LEU A 14 1.70 2.21 -5.65
C LEU A 14 0.63 2.86 -6.54
N GLY A 15 -0.13 2.04 -7.27
CA GLY A 15 -1.28 2.50 -8.06
C GLY A 15 -2.37 3.13 -7.20
N ALA A 16 -2.65 2.58 -6.02
CA ALA A 16 -3.61 3.14 -5.07
C ALA A 16 -3.13 4.48 -4.47
N VAL A 17 -1.83 4.61 -4.16
CA VAL A 17 -1.20 5.88 -3.75
C VAL A 17 -1.35 6.93 -4.87
N GLY A 18 -1.01 6.56 -6.11
CA GLY A 18 -1.13 7.45 -7.27
C GLY A 18 -2.57 7.84 -7.57
N ALA A 19 -3.51 6.90 -7.48
CA ALA A 19 -4.94 7.14 -7.65
C ALA A 19 -5.51 8.05 -6.55
N TYR A 20 -5.01 7.93 -5.31
CA TYR A 20 -5.36 8.84 -4.23
C TYR A 20 -4.95 10.27 -4.53
N VAL A 21 -3.71 10.48 -5.00
CA VAL A 21 -3.22 11.81 -5.37
C VAL A 21 -3.96 12.37 -6.59
N ALA A 22 -4.31 11.54 -7.57
CA ALA A 22 -4.85 11.98 -8.86
C ALA A 22 -6.38 12.10 -8.92
N ALA A 23 -7.12 11.19 -8.29
CA ALA A 23 -8.55 11.01 -8.58
C ALA A 23 -9.49 11.40 -7.43
N LYS A 24 -9.01 11.55 -6.19
CA LYS A 24 -9.84 11.80 -4.98
C LYS A 24 -11.06 10.86 -4.85
N ARG A 25 -10.99 9.66 -5.44
CA ARG A 25 -12.09 8.67 -5.41
C ARG A 25 -11.94 7.76 -4.20
N LYS A 26 -12.25 8.32 -3.03
CA LYS A 26 -12.11 7.68 -1.71
C LYS A 26 -12.63 6.23 -1.69
N GLU A 27 -13.86 6.00 -2.14
CA GLU A 27 -14.50 4.67 -2.12
C GLU A 27 -13.78 3.65 -3.01
N GLU A 28 -13.42 4.06 -4.24
CA GLU A 28 -12.74 3.19 -5.22
C GLU A 28 -11.33 2.81 -4.73
N ILE A 29 -10.66 3.73 -4.03
CA ILE A 29 -9.34 3.50 -3.43
C ILE A 29 -9.45 2.55 -2.24
N LEU A 30 -10.45 2.75 -1.36
CA LEU A 30 -10.68 1.85 -0.23
C LEU A 30 -10.98 0.42 -0.69
N GLN A 31 -11.81 0.28 -1.73
CA GLN A 31 -12.13 -1.03 -2.30
C GLN A 31 -10.88 -1.73 -2.85
N LYS A 32 -10.01 -1.01 -3.57
CA LYS A 32 -8.73 -1.55 -4.04
C LYS A 32 -7.78 -1.93 -2.90
N LEU A 33 -7.76 -1.17 -1.80
CA LEU A 33 -6.94 -1.49 -0.63
C LEU A 33 -7.44 -2.75 0.07
N ASP A 34 -8.75 -2.93 0.19
CA ASP A 34 -9.36 -4.15 0.73
C ASP A 34 -9.05 -5.37 -0.14
N GLU A 35 -9.12 -5.23 -1.48
CA GLU A 35 -8.70 -6.28 -2.42
C GLU A 35 -7.23 -6.66 -2.24
N ILE A 36 -6.34 -5.67 -2.09
CA ILE A 36 -4.93 -5.93 -1.78
C ILE A 36 -4.79 -6.69 -0.47
N GLN A 37 -5.53 -6.30 0.58
CA GLN A 37 -5.47 -6.97 1.87
C GLN A 37 -5.98 -8.41 1.81
N ALA A 38 -7.00 -8.69 0.99
CA ALA A 38 -7.48 -10.04 0.73
C ALA A 38 -6.43 -10.88 -0.03
N MET A 39 -5.85 -10.33 -1.10
CA MET A 39 -4.77 -10.98 -1.84
C MET A 39 -3.56 -11.28 -0.95
N LEU A 40 -3.23 -10.38 -0.02
CA LEU A 40 -2.17 -10.59 0.96
C LEU A 40 -2.44 -11.79 1.85
N LYS A 41 -3.67 -11.95 2.35
CA LYS A 41 -4.02 -13.08 3.22
C LYS A 41 -3.77 -14.42 2.54
N GLU A 42 -4.11 -14.50 1.26
CA GLU A 42 -3.98 -15.72 0.43
C GLU A 42 -2.58 -15.90 -0.19
N ALA A 43 -1.78 -14.83 -0.26
CA ALA A 43 -0.44 -14.90 -0.83
C ALA A 43 0.53 -15.68 0.08
N GLU A 44 1.31 -16.57 -0.52
CA GLU A 44 2.42 -17.31 0.11
C GLU A 44 3.65 -16.42 0.39
N LEU A 45 3.43 -15.22 0.94
CA LEU A 45 4.49 -14.28 1.31
C LEU A 45 5.20 -14.73 2.59
N THR A 46 6.47 -14.34 2.74
CA THR A 46 7.14 -14.42 4.03
C THR A 46 6.38 -13.59 5.06
N ASP A 47 6.37 -13.99 6.33
CA ASP A 47 5.69 -13.23 7.40
C ASP A 47 6.19 -11.78 7.46
N LYS A 48 7.47 -11.57 7.16
CA LYS A 48 8.10 -10.25 7.08
C LYS A 48 7.50 -9.39 5.96
N ALA A 49 7.39 -9.94 4.74
CA ALA A 49 6.78 -9.23 3.62
C ALA A 49 5.28 -8.98 3.86
N LYS A 50 4.56 -9.97 4.40
CA LYS A 50 3.12 -9.89 4.72
C LYS A 50 2.80 -8.80 5.75
N ASN A 51 3.63 -8.70 6.79
CA ASN A 51 3.52 -7.65 7.81
C ASN A 51 3.80 -6.26 7.23
N LEU A 52 4.89 -6.10 6.48
CA LEU A 52 5.24 -4.82 5.85
C LEU A 52 4.14 -4.34 4.88
N LEU A 53 3.56 -5.24 4.10
CA LEU A 53 2.49 -4.91 3.16
C LEU A 53 1.18 -4.58 3.85
N SER A 54 0.83 -5.30 4.92
CA SER A 54 -0.34 -4.98 5.74
C SER A 54 -0.21 -3.59 6.37
N GLU A 55 0.97 -3.26 6.92
CA GLU A 55 1.21 -1.92 7.48
C GLU A 55 1.07 -0.80 6.44
N VAL A 56 1.50 -1.04 5.20
CA VAL A 56 1.33 -0.08 4.09
C VAL A 56 -0.15 0.12 3.77
N VAL A 57 -0.89 -0.99 3.60
CA VAL A 57 -2.33 -0.96 3.28
C VAL A 57 -3.13 -0.30 4.39
N ASP A 58 -2.83 -0.60 5.66
CA ASP A 58 -3.51 -0.01 6.81
C ASP A 58 -3.26 1.50 6.92
N LYS A 59 -2.00 1.93 6.69
CA LYS A 59 -1.67 3.37 6.65
C LYS A 59 -2.41 4.09 5.53
N LEU A 60 -2.41 3.53 4.32
CA LEU A 60 -3.16 4.07 3.18
C LEU A 60 -4.65 4.16 3.48
N THR A 61 -5.22 3.08 4.02
CA THR A 61 -6.64 3.02 4.40
C THR A 61 -6.99 4.09 5.42
N THR A 62 -6.13 4.30 6.42
CA THR A 62 -6.31 5.34 7.44
C THR A 62 -6.22 6.74 6.81
N LEU A 63 -5.25 6.95 5.92
CA LEU A 63 -5.02 8.23 5.24
C LEU A 63 -6.23 8.61 4.36
N VAL A 64 -6.74 7.64 3.59
CA VAL A 64 -7.93 7.81 2.73
C VAL A 64 -9.18 8.04 3.58
N LYS A 65 -9.34 7.33 4.72
CA LYS A 65 -10.48 7.52 5.63
C LYS A 65 -10.49 8.91 6.27
N ARG A 66 -9.31 9.38 6.70
CA ARG A 66 -9.10 10.67 7.39
C ARG A 66 -8.77 11.82 6.45
N GLU A 67 -8.94 11.66 5.13
CA GLU A 67 -8.64 12.68 4.13
C GLU A 67 -9.31 14.04 4.44
N GLU A 68 -10.53 14.02 4.99
CA GLU A 68 -11.30 15.23 5.31
C GLU A 68 -10.85 15.89 6.63
N GLU A 69 -10.14 15.16 7.49
CA GLU A 69 -9.62 15.64 8.78
C GLU A 69 -8.19 16.16 8.69
N LEU A 70 -7.42 15.69 7.71
CA LEU A 70 -6.00 15.98 7.57
C LEU A 70 -5.78 17.21 6.69
N SER A 71 -4.86 18.07 7.11
CA SER A 71 -4.35 19.16 6.27
C SER A 71 -3.56 18.60 5.07
N GLU A 72 -3.43 19.40 4.01
CA GLU A 72 -2.64 19.02 2.83
C GLU A 72 -1.17 18.69 3.17
N GLU A 73 -0.62 19.32 4.20
CA GLU A 73 0.74 19.03 4.70
C GLU A 73 0.80 17.66 5.38
N GLU A 74 -0.18 17.34 6.23
CA GLU A 74 -0.26 16.03 6.88
C GLU A 74 -0.50 14.91 5.87
N LYS A 75 -1.33 15.15 4.85
CA LYS A 75 -1.53 14.20 3.73
C LYS A 75 -0.22 13.91 3.02
N ARG A 76 0.55 14.95 2.66
CA ARG A 76 1.86 14.77 2.00
C ARG A 76 2.83 13.99 2.88
N LYS A 77 2.86 14.29 4.18
CA LYS A 77 3.73 13.60 5.13
C LYS A 77 3.37 12.12 5.24
N ALA A 78 2.09 11.82 5.38
CA ALA A 78 1.60 10.45 5.48
C ALA A 78 1.78 9.67 4.17
N LEU A 79 1.62 10.31 3.00
CA LEU A 79 1.93 9.70 1.70
C LEU A 79 3.43 9.40 1.56
N GLY A 80 4.30 10.32 2.00
CA GLY A 80 5.75 10.10 2.00
C GLY A 80 6.17 8.91 2.87
N GLU A 81 5.54 8.74 4.05
CA GLU A 81 5.79 7.57 4.90
C GLU A 81 5.32 6.26 4.26
N VAL A 82 4.21 6.29 3.52
CA VAL A 82 3.71 5.15 2.75
C VAL A 82 4.70 4.81 1.62
N GLU A 83 5.18 5.78 0.86
CA GLU A 83 6.20 5.58 -0.18
C GLU A 83 7.50 5.00 0.39
N GLU A 84 7.97 5.49 1.55
CA GLU A 84 9.18 4.97 2.18
C GLU A 84 9.01 3.51 2.61
N LYS A 85 7.84 3.15 3.16
CA LYS A 85 7.53 1.75 3.50
C LYS A 85 7.42 0.88 2.25
N ILE A 86 6.85 1.38 1.16
CA ILE A 86 6.81 0.65 -0.11
C ILE A 86 8.22 0.43 -0.65
N LYS A 87 9.12 1.42 -0.58
CA LYS A 87 10.54 1.24 -0.95
C LYS A 87 11.22 0.17 -0.11
N LYS A 88 11.06 0.19 1.22
CA LYS A 88 11.62 -0.84 2.10
C LYS A 88 11.08 -2.23 1.77
N LEU A 89 9.80 -2.31 1.43
CA LEU A 89 9.19 -3.56 1.00
C LEU A 89 9.75 -4.02 -0.35
N GLU A 90 9.94 -3.14 -1.33
CA GLU A 90 10.64 -3.48 -2.57
C GLU A 90 12.05 -4.01 -2.31
N GLU A 91 12.79 -3.41 -1.38
CA GLU A 91 14.13 -3.87 -0.99
C GLU A 91 14.09 -5.24 -0.34
N VAL A 92 13.17 -5.46 0.62
CA VAL A 92 13.00 -6.77 1.26
C VAL A 92 12.69 -7.83 0.21
N VAL A 93 11.75 -7.55 -0.69
CA VAL A 93 11.37 -8.47 -1.77
C VAL A 93 12.53 -8.73 -2.72
N LYS A 94 13.30 -7.69 -3.10
CA LYS A 94 14.52 -7.85 -3.92
C LYS A 94 15.61 -8.65 -3.20
N SER A 95 15.70 -8.55 -1.87
CA SER A 95 16.72 -9.23 -1.06
C SER A 95 16.37 -10.67 -0.67
N GLU A 96 15.07 -11.00 -0.60
CA GLU A 96 14.56 -12.36 -0.38
C GLU A 96 14.47 -13.17 -1.70
N THR A 97 14.97 -12.61 -2.81
CA THR A 97 14.96 -13.19 -4.17
C THR A 97 16.36 -13.41 -4.71
#